data_AF-A0A8J6RAQ9-F1
#
_entry.id   AF-A0A8J6RAQ9-F1
#
_cell.length_a   1.000
_cell.length_b   1.000
_cell.length_c   1.000
_cell.angle_alpha   90.00
_cell.angle_beta   90.00
_cell.angle_gamma   90.00
#
_symmetry.space_group_name_H-M   'P 1'
#
loop_
_entity.id
_entity.type
_entity.pdbx_description
1 polymer ?
#
loop_
_entity_poly.entity_id
_entity_poly.type
_entity_poly.pdbx_seq_one_letter_code
_entity_poly.pdbx_strand_id
1 'polypeptide(L)'
;MASITIPKKFLQPKNLMEVLQNYEAEVKTESPDKASATLHQLQTALIRYTLPGWGLPHPQTNRVSAKEIKAAKTFMKKISLEQLKKALEVQMSVYEQLKVPSSSQRTYRHALNKLLEFCDDQNWWQSEPKVERRPLKQKDCAKYVRTTKRKRQEFYALGVVKGDVISEALQKQFSEFAEFVSEDLKQAPISVRWALQGAYQGLGWLYRYENVPLDELSLETLIQYVPLRTAIDKLPVRMELAERLLRQEEVRREAMQAADATEDRLRKYLSWIRKERKVHPGAEYAFLRACLNVAKFLYRFETNRHEVANYDDVPVIKRIRVLIRDVSKRQRTAPSPVDISKKWLPWEDWLQVVETLRKECCQATYICGTKRLLGGIAHSLQCYLMCAFFTYIPPMRQQVIRGLEVGHSLLWEDNRWYIYLRPDEYKTGKVYGEFRGPVSNPDLGDGTCFYDYIEAWLYDCSKLPGLSKLNLPGGLRATYNPEHNFFFTQKNREPMKQHTLSEYIRHAAYRIKGKAVTAHLLRDMFVSHLMELGYSDAEMNSVANAMHHSPETQRGIYDKRTKEKKVAPGMDLARQIAENAIKRKTDITD
;
A
#
# COMPACT_ATOMS: atom_id res chain seq x y z
N MET A 1 12.00 10.20 34.38
CA MET A 1 11.48 11.50 34.85
C MET A 1 12.12 12.57 33.98
N ALA A 2 11.34 13.22 33.12
CA ALA A 2 11.85 14.34 32.34
C ALA A 2 12.08 15.52 33.30
N SER A 3 13.31 16.02 33.35
CA SER A 3 13.64 17.22 34.11
C SER A 3 12.83 18.38 33.52
N ILE A 4 11.91 18.94 34.29
CA ILE A 4 11.18 20.15 33.92
C ILE A 4 12.16 21.31 34.14
N THR A 5 12.85 21.70 33.08
CA THR A 5 13.71 22.89 33.09
C THR A 5 12.80 24.11 33.19
N ILE A 6 12.79 24.75 34.36
CA ILE A 6 12.10 26.04 34.54
C ILE A 6 12.81 27.05 33.63
N PRO A 7 12.12 27.73 32.70
CA PRO A 7 12.76 28.66 31.79
C PRO A 7 13.42 29.79 32.57
N LYS A 8 14.71 30.00 32.31
CA LYS A 8 15.50 31.06 32.92
C LYS A 8 14.98 32.39 32.38
N LYS A 9 14.33 33.18 33.23
CA LYS A 9 13.70 34.44 32.82
C LYS A 9 14.75 35.55 32.77
N PHE A 10 14.97 36.13 31.60
CA PHE A 10 15.87 37.26 31.43
C PHE A 10 15.16 38.60 31.71
N LEU A 11 15.91 39.61 32.15
CA LEU A 11 15.40 40.98 32.28
C LEU A 11 14.94 41.52 30.92
N GLN A 12 13.92 42.39 30.91
CA GLN A 12 13.37 42.97 29.69
C GLN A 12 14.43 43.82 28.96
N PRO A 13 14.81 43.44 27.73
CA PRO A 13 15.78 44.18 26.93
C PRO A 13 15.13 45.44 26.33
N LYS A 14 15.90 46.51 26.18
CA LYS A 14 15.44 47.78 25.59
C LYS A 14 15.56 47.82 24.07
N ASN A 15 16.41 46.98 23.49
CA ASN A 15 16.76 46.99 22.08
C ASN A 15 17.30 45.63 21.61
N LEU A 16 17.47 45.46 20.30
CA LEU A 16 17.97 44.21 19.70
C LEU A 16 19.35 43.78 20.23
N MET A 17 20.23 44.71 20.62
CA MET A 17 21.55 44.33 21.14
C MET A 17 21.43 43.60 22.48
N GLU A 18 20.56 44.08 23.37
CA GLU A 18 20.30 43.44 24.67
C GLU A 18 19.57 42.09 24.50
N VAL A 19 18.66 41.97 23.52
CA VAL A 19 18.06 40.68 23.15
C VAL A 19 19.14 39.67 22.72
N LEU A 20 20.08 40.11 21.89
CA LEU A 20 21.17 39.25 21.40
C LEU A 20 22.10 38.81 22.53
N GLN A 21 22.37 39.67 23.52
CA GLN A 21 23.16 39.33 24.71
C GLN A 21 22.47 38.27 25.57
N ASN A 22 21.16 38.40 25.78
CA ASN A 22 20.38 37.41 26.51
C ASN A 22 20.37 36.06 25.77
N TYR A 23 20.17 36.08 24.46
CA TYR A 23 20.21 34.86 23.63
C TYR A 23 21.60 34.22 23.61
N GLU A 24 22.67 35.01 23.55
CA GLU A 24 24.04 34.53 23.61
C GLU A 24 24.34 33.81 24.93
N ALA A 25 23.84 34.33 26.05
CA ALA A 25 23.97 33.68 27.35
C ALA A 25 23.20 32.34 27.41
N GLU A 26 22.01 32.27 26.80
CA GLU A 26 21.21 31.05 26.73
C GLU A 26 21.90 29.97 25.90
N VAL A 27 22.30 30.30 24.66
CA VAL A 27 22.94 29.35 23.74
C VAL A 27 24.25 28.79 24.31
N LYS A 28 25.04 29.62 25.00
CA LYS A 28 26.27 29.17 25.69
C LYS A 28 25.99 28.23 26.87
N THR A 29 24.83 28.37 27.51
CA THR A 29 24.41 27.53 28.64
C THR A 29 23.84 26.19 28.13
N GLU A 30 22.97 26.21 27.12
CA GLU A 30 22.29 25.00 26.63
C GLU A 30 23.17 24.12 25.74
N SER A 31 24.09 24.71 24.97
CA SER A 31 24.85 23.98 23.94
C SER A 31 26.24 24.58 23.73
N PRO A 32 27.13 24.48 24.74
CA PRO A 32 28.46 25.11 24.70
C PRO A 32 29.28 24.70 23.47
N ASP A 33 29.25 23.42 23.10
CA ASP A 33 30.01 22.87 21.96
C ASP A 33 29.58 23.44 20.59
N LYS A 34 28.34 23.93 20.49
CA LYS A 34 27.76 24.45 19.23
C LYS A 34 27.52 25.95 19.26
N ALA A 35 27.75 26.60 20.40
CA ALA A 35 27.40 28.00 20.62
C ALA A 35 28.05 28.93 19.60
N SER A 36 29.35 28.74 19.32
CA SER A 36 30.10 29.57 18.37
C SER A 36 29.50 29.53 16.96
N ALA A 37 29.17 28.33 16.45
CA ALA A 37 28.60 28.16 15.11
C ALA A 37 27.18 28.77 15.01
N THR A 38 26.33 28.53 16.01
CA THR A 38 24.97 29.08 16.07
C THR A 38 24.99 30.61 16.10
N LEU A 39 25.84 31.20 16.94
CA LEU A 39 25.97 32.64 17.07
C LEU A 39 26.56 33.28 15.81
N HIS A 40 27.52 32.63 15.14
CA HIS A 40 28.06 33.11 13.87
C HIS A 40 27.01 33.11 12.74
N GLN A 41 26.18 32.07 12.67
CA GLN A 41 25.07 32.00 11.72
C GLN A 41 24.03 33.08 11.98
N LEU A 42 23.65 33.32 13.24
CA LEU A 42 22.73 34.39 13.60
C LEU A 42 23.33 35.78 13.30
N GLN A 43 24.60 36.00 13.64
CA GLN A 43 25.30 37.25 13.33
C GLN A 43 25.30 37.52 11.83
N THR A 44 25.53 36.49 11.01
CA THR A 44 25.45 36.61 9.55
C THR A 44 24.03 36.92 9.09
N ALA A 45 23.03 36.23 9.65
CA ALA A 45 21.62 36.48 9.35
C ALA A 45 21.22 37.93 9.63
N LEU A 46 21.64 38.47 10.77
CA LEU A 46 21.34 39.85 11.17
C LEU A 46 22.10 40.87 10.32
N ILE A 47 23.44 40.78 10.24
CA ILE A 47 24.26 41.84 9.62
C ILE A 47 24.08 41.90 8.10
N ARG A 48 24.00 40.74 7.42
CA ARG A 48 23.89 40.72 5.95
C ARG A 48 22.46 40.84 5.46
N TYR A 49 21.51 40.28 6.20
CA TYR A 49 20.19 40.03 5.64
C TYR A 49 19.04 40.67 6.41
N THR A 50 19.24 41.21 7.61
CA THR A 50 18.16 41.84 8.38
C THR A 50 18.40 43.34 8.59
N LEU A 51 19.54 43.72 9.17
CA LEU A 51 19.87 45.11 9.46
C LEU A 51 19.93 46.01 8.21
N PRO A 52 20.36 45.53 7.02
CA PRO A 52 20.30 46.36 5.81
C PRO A 52 18.89 46.79 5.42
N GLY A 53 17.88 45.98 5.71
CA GLY A 53 16.48 46.35 5.50
C GLY A 53 15.98 47.45 6.45
N TRP A 54 16.77 47.82 7.46
CA TRP A 54 16.53 48.97 8.33
C TRP A 54 17.51 50.13 8.10
N GLY A 55 18.33 50.07 7.06
CA GLY A 55 19.23 51.16 6.67
C GLY A 55 20.68 51.03 7.14
N LEU A 56 21.10 49.86 7.66
CA LEU A 56 22.53 49.59 7.82
C LEU A 56 23.18 49.37 6.43
N PRO A 57 24.32 50.00 6.11
CA PRO A 57 25.02 49.72 4.85
C PRO A 57 25.35 48.23 4.70
N HIS A 58 25.09 47.67 3.52
CA HIS A 58 25.42 46.28 3.24
C HIS A 58 26.94 46.06 3.27
N PRO A 59 27.45 44.96 3.87
CA PRO A 59 28.88 44.68 3.89
C PRO A 59 29.48 44.62 2.48
N GLN A 60 30.66 45.22 2.30
CA GLN A 60 31.28 45.36 0.97
C GLN A 60 31.98 44.08 0.50
N THR A 61 32.32 43.17 1.41
CA THR A 61 33.02 41.92 1.08
C THR A 61 32.31 40.69 1.62
N ASN A 62 32.76 39.50 1.21
CA ASN A 62 32.22 38.22 1.67
C ASN A 62 32.55 37.90 3.14
N ARG A 63 33.53 38.58 3.76
CA ARG A 63 33.81 38.48 5.20
C ARG A 63 33.45 39.79 5.89
N VAL A 64 32.59 39.73 6.90
CA VAL A 64 32.22 40.93 7.66
C VAL A 64 33.43 41.37 8.48
N SER A 65 33.92 42.57 8.24
CA SER A 65 35.07 43.16 8.93
C SER A 65 34.74 43.50 10.38
N ALA A 66 35.76 43.58 11.25
CA ALA A 66 35.58 43.98 12.64
C ALA A 66 34.94 45.38 12.78
N LYS A 67 35.22 46.29 11.84
CA LYS A 67 34.63 47.63 11.77
C LYS A 67 33.12 47.56 11.47
N GLU A 68 32.71 46.74 10.51
CA GLU A 68 31.30 46.52 10.18
C GLU A 68 30.55 45.84 11.33
N ILE A 69 31.18 44.88 12.04
CA ILE A 69 30.58 44.25 13.23
C ILE A 69 30.35 45.28 14.33
N LYS A 70 31.32 46.17 14.58
CA LYS A 70 31.20 47.23 15.59
C LYS A 70 30.11 48.24 15.21
N ALA A 71 30.02 48.62 13.93
CA ALA A 71 28.97 49.48 13.42
C ALA A 71 27.58 48.83 13.57
N ALA A 72 27.45 47.55 13.21
CA ALA A 72 26.22 46.78 13.36
C ALA A 72 25.76 46.69 14.82
N LYS A 73 26.66 46.37 15.76
CA LYS A 73 26.34 46.34 17.21
C LYS A 73 25.87 47.70 17.72
N THR A 74 26.47 48.79 17.23
CA THR A 74 26.04 50.16 17.58
C THR A 74 24.65 50.46 17.00
N PHE A 75 24.39 50.01 15.78
CA PHE A 75 23.10 50.17 15.10
C PHE A 75 21.99 49.36 15.76
N MET A 76 22.26 48.14 16.21
CA MET A 76 21.30 47.28 16.92
C MET A 76 20.73 47.95 18.19
N LYS A 77 21.48 48.84 18.84
CA LYS A 77 20.97 49.61 20.00
C LYS A 77 19.84 50.57 19.64
N LYS A 78 19.69 50.92 18.36
CA LYS A 78 18.62 51.79 17.84
C LYS A 78 17.38 51.01 17.40
N ILE A 79 17.45 49.68 17.32
CA ILE A 79 16.35 48.83 16.89
C ILE A 79 15.49 48.47 18.10
N SER A 80 14.25 48.94 18.08
CA SER A 80 13.24 48.63 19.10
C SER A 80 12.74 47.18 18.99
N LEU A 81 12.13 46.67 20.07
CA LEU A 81 11.50 45.35 20.07
C LEU A 81 10.34 45.25 19.06
N GLU A 82 9.59 46.34 18.86
CA GLU A 82 8.51 46.40 17.87
C GLU A 82 9.04 46.29 16.43
N GLN A 83 10.20 46.88 16.14
CA GLN A 83 10.86 46.66 14.85
C GLN A 83 11.36 45.23 14.71
N LEU A 84 11.88 44.62 15.78
CA LEU A 84 12.35 43.23 15.78
C LEU A 84 11.23 42.23 15.45
N LYS A 85 9.98 42.49 15.85
CA LYS A 85 8.82 41.64 15.47
C LYS A 85 8.67 41.51 13.95
N LYS A 86 9.08 42.52 13.18
CA LYS A 86 9.02 42.56 11.71
C LYS A 86 10.28 42.01 11.03
N ALA A 87 11.24 41.47 11.79
CA ALA A 87 12.55 41.10 11.26
C ALA A 87 12.52 40.05 10.13
N LEU A 88 11.57 39.11 10.15
CA LEU A 88 11.44 38.09 9.09
C LEU A 88 10.90 38.65 7.77
N GLU A 89 10.02 39.65 7.84
CA GLU A 89 9.49 40.34 6.67
C GLU A 89 10.57 41.21 6.04
N VAL A 90 11.27 41.97 6.88
CA VAL A 90 12.40 42.80 6.48
C VAL A 90 13.49 41.94 5.85
N GLN A 91 13.82 40.80 6.48
CA GLN A 91 14.81 39.87 5.94
C GLN A 91 14.43 39.29 4.57
N MET A 92 13.14 39.04 4.35
CA MET A 92 12.63 38.55 3.07
C MET A 92 12.75 39.59 1.97
N SER A 93 12.44 40.86 2.27
CA SER A 93 12.63 41.96 1.30
C SER A 93 14.10 42.12 0.87
N VAL A 94 15.03 41.94 1.81
CA VAL A 94 16.47 42.00 1.52
C VAL A 94 16.91 40.80 0.68
N TYR A 95 16.36 39.59 0.90
CA TYR A 95 16.64 38.42 0.06
C TYR A 95 16.21 38.62 -1.38
N GLU A 96 15.04 39.23 -1.60
CA GLU A 96 14.51 39.52 -2.93
C GLU A 96 15.38 40.56 -3.64
N GLN A 97 15.74 41.65 -2.95
CA GLN A 97 16.59 42.70 -3.48
C GLN A 97 17.98 42.18 -3.89
N LEU A 98 18.58 41.32 -3.07
CA LEU A 98 19.93 40.78 -3.28
C LEU A 98 19.94 39.45 -4.08
N LYS A 99 18.77 38.95 -4.50
CA LYS A 99 18.60 37.68 -5.23
C LYS A 99 19.31 36.50 -4.54
N VAL A 100 19.14 36.37 -3.22
CA VAL A 100 19.84 35.35 -2.42
C VAL A 100 19.35 33.93 -2.78
N PRO A 101 20.23 32.93 -2.96
CA PRO A 101 19.81 31.55 -3.24
C PRO A 101 18.92 30.94 -2.14
N SER A 102 17.93 30.14 -2.53
CA SER A 102 16.95 29.55 -1.60
C SER A 102 17.58 28.70 -0.48
N SER A 103 18.74 28.08 -0.72
CA SER A 103 19.50 27.34 0.29
C SER A 103 20.01 28.27 1.41
N SER A 104 20.61 29.40 1.04
CA SER A 104 21.06 30.43 1.98
C SER A 104 19.91 31.10 2.71
N GLN A 105 18.81 31.40 2.00
CA GLN A 105 17.59 31.94 2.62
C GLN A 105 17.10 31.02 3.75
N ARG A 106 17.05 29.71 3.50
CA ARG A 106 16.60 28.73 4.50
C ARG A 106 17.48 28.73 5.74
N THR A 107 18.80 28.74 5.56
CA THR A 107 19.78 28.70 6.66
C THR A 107 19.68 29.95 7.55
N TYR A 108 19.72 31.13 6.96
CA TYR A 108 19.75 32.38 7.73
C TYR A 108 18.37 32.77 8.28
N ARG A 109 17.29 32.41 7.58
CA ARG A 109 15.93 32.50 8.13
C ARG A 109 15.75 31.55 9.31
N HIS A 110 16.34 30.35 9.28
CA HIS A 110 16.30 29.44 10.42
C HIS A 110 17.01 30.04 11.64
N ALA A 111 18.21 30.61 11.45
CA ALA A 111 18.96 31.25 12.52
C ALA A 111 18.19 32.43 13.15
N LEU A 112 17.57 33.29 12.34
CA LEU A 112 16.74 34.40 12.86
C LEU A 112 15.47 33.89 13.56
N ASN A 113 14.80 32.86 13.03
CA ASN A 113 13.65 32.26 13.72
C ASN A 113 14.02 31.71 15.09
N LYS A 114 15.22 31.15 15.27
CA LYS A 114 15.66 30.66 16.58
C LYS A 114 15.80 31.77 17.62
N LEU A 115 16.27 32.94 17.22
CA LEU A 115 16.28 34.13 18.09
C LEU A 115 14.85 34.58 18.45
N LEU A 116 13.92 34.56 17.50
CA LEU A 116 12.52 34.96 17.73
C LEU A 116 11.77 33.93 18.59
N GLU A 117 12.01 32.63 18.38
CA GLU A 117 11.51 31.55 19.23
C GLU A 117 11.98 31.76 20.68
N PHE A 118 13.26 32.07 20.88
CA PHE A 118 13.76 32.44 22.20
C PHE A 118 13.01 33.63 22.80
N CYS A 119 12.73 34.67 22.00
CA CYS A 119 11.97 35.83 22.49
C CYS A 119 10.55 35.43 22.88
N ASP A 120 9.87 34.59 22.09
CA ASP A 120 8.51 34.10 22.37
C ASP A 120 8.39 33.34 23.69
N ASP A 121 9.48 32.73 24.17
CA ASP A 121 9.53 32.05 25.46
C ASP A 121 9.71 33.03 26.64
N GLN A 122 9.90 34.33 26.38
CA GLN A 122 10.08 35.36 27.39
C GLN A 122 8.79 36.13 27.69
N ASN A 123 8.59 36.46 28.97
CA ASN A 123 7.41 37.18 29.44
C ASN A 123 7.27 38.61 28.92
N TRP A 124 8.36 39.24 28.50
CA TRP A 124 8.38 40.60 27.95
C TRP A 124 8.09 40.64 26.45
N TRP A 125 7.94 39.50 25.78
CA TRP A 125 7.66 39.42 24.36
C TRP A 125 6.18 39.08 24.12
N GLN A 126 5.39 40.10 23.82
CA GLN A 126 4.00 39.90 23.39
C GLN A 126 3.99 39.65 21.88
N SER A 127 4.11 38.39 21.47
CA SER A 127 3.82 38.01 20.09
C SER A 127 2.31 37.93 19.87
N GLU A 128 1.87 38.21 18.65
CA GLU A 128 0.52 37.85 18.22
C GLU A 128 0.31 36.33 18.45
N PRO A 129 -0.89 35.90 18.88
CA PRO A 129 -1.14 34.51 19.21
C PRO A 129 -0.73 33.62 18.05
N LYS A 130 0.28 32.78 18.27
CA LYS A 130 0.71 31.76 17.30
C LYS A 130 -0.49 30.86 17.05
N VAL A 131 -1.05 30.94 15.84
CA VAL A 131 -2.01 29.94 15.36
C VAL A 131 -1.35 28.58 15.55
N GLU A 132 -1.99 27.72 16.33
CA GLU A 132 -1.53 26.39 16.71
C GLU A 132 -0.94 25.70 15.47
N ARG A 133 0.39 25.57 15.43
CA ARG A 133 1.02 24.73 14.42
C ARG A 133 0.59 23.32 14.77
N ARG A 134 -0.22 22.70 13.90
CA ARG A 134 -0.57 21.28 13.96
C ARG A 134 0.67 20.48 14.40
N PRO A 135 0.49 19.45 15.25
CA PRO A 135 1.60 18.69 15.78
C PRO A 135 2.53 18.25 14.65
N LEU A 136 3.82 18.47 14.86
CA LEU A 136 4.92 17.88 14.10
C LEU A 136 4.53 16.46 13.70
N LYS A 137 4.64 16.14 12.39
CA LYS A 137 4.57 14.79 11.80
C LYS A 137 4.43 13.72 12.87
N GLN A 138 3.26 13.10 13.00
CA GLN A 138 3.12 11.86 13.76
C GLN A 138 4.35 10.98 13.44
N LYS A 139 5.16 10.67 14.45
CA LYS A 139 6.40 9.88 14.29
C LYS A 139 6.11 8.54 13.61
N ASP A 140 4.89 8.06 13.77
CA ASP A 140 4.38 6.86 13.13
C ASP A 140 3.68 7.19 11.82
N CYS A 141 4.38 6.95 10.71
CA CYS A 141 3.72 6.89 9.41
C CYS A 141 3.25 5.45 9.15
N ALA A 142 2.17 5.30 8.40
CA ALA A 142 1.60 3.99 8.08
C ALA A 142 2.61 2.99 7.46
N LYS A 143 3.71 3.49 6.86
CA LYS A 143 4.79 2.65 6.31
C LYS A 143 5.56 1.88 7.38
N TYR A 144 5.65 2.40 8.60
CA TYR A 144 6.36 1.75 9.71
C TYR A 144 5.46 0.78 10.49
N VAL A 145 4.16 0.76 10.20
CA VAL A 145 3.22 -0.16 10.84
C VAL A 145 3.46 -1.57 10.33
N ARG A 146 4.11 -2.38 11.15
CA ARG A 146 4.28 -3.81 10.87
C ARG A 146 2.94 -4.52 11.04
N THR A 147 2.30 -4.81 9.91
CA THR A 147 1.02 -5.53 9.81
C THR A 147 1.18 -7.04 9.62
N THR A 148 2.41 -7.54 9.48
CA THR A 148 2.68 -8.98 9.34
C THR A 148 3.61 -9.48 10.44
N LYS A 149 3.27 -10.62 11.04
CA LYS A 149 4.12 -11.29 12.04
C LYS A 149 5.34 -12.02 11.43
N ARG A 150 5.40 -12.10 10.09
CA ARG A 150 6.48 -12.77 9.36
C ARG A 150 7.82 -12.12 9.66
N LYS A 151 8.82 -12.93 10.02
CA LYS A 151 10.22 -12.50 10.11
C LYS A 151 10.80 -12.36 8.70
N ARG A 152 11.76 -11.45 8.52
CA ARG A 152 12.57 -11.41 7.30
C ARG A 152 13.39 -12.70 7.25
N GLN A 153 13.49 -13.26 6.07
CA GLN A 153 14.05 -14.58 5.80
C GLN A 153 15.22 -14.39 4.84
N GLU A 154 16.35 -15.05 5.09
CA GLU A 154 17.50 -15.06 4.17
C GLU A 154 17.13 -15.66 2.82
N PHE A 155 17.69 -15.08 1.75
CA PHE A 155 17.48 -15.59 0.41
C PHE A 155 18.28 -16.88 0.20
N TYR A 156 17.65 -17.85 -0.46
CA TYR A 156 18.23 -19.16 -0.76
C TYR A 156 17.85 -19.64 -2.16
N ALA A 157 17.01 -18.88 -2.87
CA ALA A 157 16.67 -19.19 -4.24
C ALA A 157 17.93 -19.01 -5.11
N LEU A 158 18.11 -19.93 -6.07
CA LEU A 158 19.23 -19.89 -6.99
C LEU A 158 19.22 -18.59 -7.81
N GLY A 159 20.39 -17.97 -7.98
CA GLY A 159 20.57 -16.72 -8.74
C GLY A 159 20.26 -15.44 -7.96
N VAL A 160 19.83 -15.55 -6.69
CA VAL A 160 19.54 -14.39 -5.83
C VAL A 160 20.72 -14.07 -4.91
N VAL A 161 21.51 -15.07 -4.55
CA VAL A 161 22.68 -14.89 -3.68
C VAL A 161 23.87 -14.49 -4.54
N LYS A 162 24.61 -13.46 -4.12
CA LYS A 162 25.79 -12.97 -4.82
C LYS A 162 26.80 -14.12 -5.00
N GLY A 163 27.21 -14.36 -6.24
CA GLY A 163 28.14 -15.43 -6.61
C GLY A 163 27.48 -16.66 -7.23
N ASP A 164 26.15 -16.75 -7.23
CA ASP A 164 25.45 -17.80 -7.98
C ASP A 164 25.68 -17.63 -9.49
N VAL A 165 26.27 -18.63 -10.13
CA VAL A 165 26.37 -18.73 -11.59
C VAL A 165 25.42 -19.84 -12.03
N ILE A 166 24.39 -19.46 -12.78
CA ILE A 166 23.43 -20.40 -13.38
C ILE A 166 24.02 -20.86 -14.71
N SER A 167 24.12 -22.18 -14.92
CA SER A 167 24.61 -22.74 -16.18
C SER A 167 23.71 -22.34 -17.36
N GLU A 168 24.29 -22.19 -18.55
CA GLU A 168 23.53 -21.85 -19.76
C GLU A 168 22.44 -22.89 -20.05
N ALA A 169 22.73 -24.17 -19.80
CA ALA A 169 21.77 -25.26 -19.94
C ALA A 169 20.55 -25.08 -19.03
N LEU A 170 20.76 -24.74 -17.75
CA LEU A 170 19.67 -24.50 -16.81
C LEU A 170 18.91 -23.20 -17.12
N GLN A 171 19.60 -22.17 -17.58
CA GLN A 171 18.97 -20.92 -18.03
C GLN A 171 18.03 -21.16 -19.23
N LYS A 172 18.45 -22.02 -20.17
CA LYS A 172 17.61 -22.48 -21.28
C LYS A 172 16.38 -23.23 -20.78
N GLN A 173 16.54 -24.18 -19.85
CA GLN A 173 15.42 -24.90 -19.25
C GLN A 173 14.40 -23.96 -18.58
N PHE A 174 14.86 -22.92 -17.87
CA PHE A 174 13.96 -21.93 -17.27
C PHE A 174 13.19 -21.11 -18.30
N SER A 175 13.82 -20.80 -19.42
CA SER A 175 13.18 -20.04 -20.51
C SER A 175 12.08 -20.87 -21.18
N GLU A 176 12.38 -22.12 -21.54
CA GLU A 176 11.40 -23.06 -22.08
C GLU A 176 10.26 -23.36 -21.09
N PHE A 177 10.58 -23.47 -19.80
CA PHE A 177 9.58 -23.64 -18.75
C PHE A 177 8.67 -22.43 -18.61
N ALA A 178 9.22 -21.21 -18.68
CA ALA A 178 8.43 -19.99 -18.61
C ALA A 178 7.45 -19.88 -19.80
N GLU A 179 7.94 -20.19 -21.01
CA GLU A 179 7.14 -20.23 -22.24
C GLU A 179 6.01 -21.27 -22.12
N PHE A 180 6.32 -22.51 -21.69
CA PHE A 180 5.31 -23.54 -21.46
C PHE A 180 4.22 -23.11 -20.46
N VAL A 181 4.61 -22.45 -19.35
CA VAL A 181 3.62 -21.98 -18.37
C VAL A 181 2.76 -20.85 -18.94
N SER A 182 3.33 -19.99 -19.79
CA SER A 182 2.61 -18.91 -20.47
C SER A 182 1.65 -19.45 -21.53
N GLU A 183 2.16 -20.23 -22.49
CA GLU A 183 1.48 -20.58 -23.73
C GLU A 183 0.65 -21.87 -23.59
N ASP A 184 1.25 -22.98 -23.16
CA ASP A 184 0.54 -24.26 -23.02
C ASP A 184 -0.44 -24.25 -21.84
N LEU A 185 -0.01 -23.73 -20.68
CA LEU A 185 -0.87 -23.65 -19.50
C LEU A 185 -1.74 -22.39 -19.44
N LYS A 186 -1.56 -21.45 -20.37
CA LYS A 186 -2.35 -20.20 -20.49
C LYS A 186 -2.38 -19.40 -19.18
N GLN A 187 -1.27 -19.36 -18.46
CA GLN A 187 -1.20 -18.66 -17.17
C GLN A 187 -0.75 -17.21 -17.35
N ALA A 188 -1.33 -16.30 -16.56
CA ALA A 188 -0.97 -14.88 -16.59
C ALA A 188 0.51 -14.66 -16.20
N PRO A 189 1.16 -13.56 -16.66
CA PRO A 189 2.57 -13.29 -16.41
C PRO A 189 2.99 -13.35 -14.93
N ILE A 190 2.11 -12.90 -14.02
CA ILE A 190 2.38 -12.97 -12.58
C ILE A 190 2.46 -14.42 -12.06
N SER A 191 1.68 -15.33 -12.65
CA SER A 191 1.69 -16.75 -12.32
C SER A 191 2.93 -17.44 -12.88
N VAL A 192 3.36 -17.08 -14.09
CA VAL A 192 4.65 -17.54 -14.68
C VAL A 192 5.80 -17.17 -13.74
N ARG A 193 5.86 -15.91 -13.31
CA ARG A 193 6.87 -15.44 -12.35
C ARG A 193 6.86 -16.23 -11.04
N TRP A 194 5.69 -16.56 -10.50
CA TRP A 194 5.60 -17.37 -9.27
C TRP A 194 6.03 -18.82 -9.48
N ALA A 195 5.74 -19.40 -10.65
CA ALA A 195 6.20 -20.74 -11.01
C ALA A 195 7.74 -20.78 -11.11
N LEU A 196 8.34 -19.81 -11.81
CA LEU A 196 9.80 -19.64 -11.85
C LEU A 196 10.40 -19.46 -10.46
N GLN A 197 9.83 -18.55 -9.66
CA GLN A 197 10.33 -18.30 -8.30
C GLN A 197 10.32 -19.57 -7.44
N GLY A 198 9.27 -20.40 -7.53
CA GLY A 198 9.20 -21.66 -6.81
C GLY A 198 10.24 -22.68 -7.29
N ALA A 199 10.49 -22.75 -8.60
CA ALA A 199 11.54 -23.61 -9.16
C ALA A 199 12.95 -23.16 -8.71
N TYR A 200 13.26 -21.87 -8.79
CA TYR A 200 14.52 -21.31 -8.26
C TYR A 200 14.69 -21.57 -6.75
N GLN A 201 13.60 -21.51 -5.97
CA GLN A 201 13.64 -21.84 -4.54
C GLN A 201 13.94 -23.32 -4.29
N GLY A 202 13.34 -24.22 -5.08
CA GLY A 202 13.59 -25.65 -4.99
C GLY A 202 15.03 -26.02 -5.31
N LEU A 203 15.55 -25.54 -6.45
CA LEU A 203 16.94 -25.78 -6.85
C LEU A 203 17.95 -25.11 -5.92
N GLY A 204 17.66 -23.89 -5.46
CA GLY A 204 18.50 -23.20 -4.50
C GLY A 204 18.58 -23.91 -3.15
N TRP A 205 17.49 -24.58 -2.72
CA TRP A 205 17.51 -25.45 -1.56
C TRP A 205 18.34 -26.72 -1.78
N LEU A 206 18.19 -27.39 -2.93
CA LEU A 206 18.98 -28.56 -3.28
C LEU A 206 20.49 -28.25 -3.23
N TYR A 207 20.89 -27.13 -3.82
CA TYR A 207 22.30 -26.73 -3.81
C TYR A 207 22.83 -26.45 -2.41
N ARG A 208 22.08 -25.70 -1.59
CA ARG A 208 22.60 -25.15 -0.31
C ARG A 208 22.46 -26.08 0.88
N TYR A 209 21.45 -26.95 0.85
CA TYR A 209 21.08 -27.75 2.01
C TYR A 209 21.10 -29.26 1.73
N GLU A 210 21.05 -29.65 0.45
CA GLU A 210 21.20 -31.05 0.03
C GLU A 210 22.55 -31.31 -0.68
N ASN A 211 23.41 -30.29 -0.77
CA ASN A 211 24.75 -30.34 -1.36
C ASN A 211 24.78 -30.83 -2.82
N VAL A 212 23.72 -30.57 -3.59
CA VAL A 212 23.70 -30.90 -5.02
C VAL A 212 24.59 -29.90 -5.78
N PRO A 213 25.65 -30.33 -6.50
CA PRO A 213 26.52 -29.43 -7.25
C PRO A 213 25.78 -28.56 -8.27
N LEU A 214 26.26 -27.34 -8.51
CA LEU A 214 25.61 -26.37 -9.41
C LEU A 214 25.49 -26.87 -10.85
N ASP A 215 26.49 -27.61 -11.32
CA ASP A 215 26.57 -28.23 -12.64
C ASP A 215 25.62 -29.41 -12.80
N GLU A 216 25.23 -30.07 -11.72
CA GLU A 216 24.24 -31.15 -11.72
C GLU A 216 22.79 -30.63 -11.64
N LEU A 217 22.56 -29.36 -11.28
CA LEU A 217 21.20 -28.84 -11.13
C LEU A 217 20.44 -28.76 -12.46
N SER A 218 19.25 -29.34 -12.46
CA SER A 218 18.29 -29.25 -13.57
C SER A 218 16.86 -29.26 -13.03
N LEU A 219 15.86 -28.98 -13.86
CA LEU A 219 14.47 -29.17 -13.44
C LEU A 219 14.16 -30.63 -13.08
N GLU A 220 14.92 -31.59 -13.62
CA GLU A 220 14.80 -33.03 -13.33
C GLU A 220 15.40 -33.39 -11.95
N THR A 221 16.40 -32.64 -11.48
CA THR A 221 16.88 -32.81 -10.09
C THR A 221 15.86 -32.34 -9.07
N LEU A 222 14.95 -31.43 -9.44
CA LEU A 222 13.82 -31.08 -8.60
C LEU A 222 12.72 -32.15 -8.66
N ILE A 223 12.30 -32.54 -9.87
CA ILE A 223 11.24 -33.51 -10.14
C ILE A 223 11.79 -34.64 -11.00
N GLN A 224 11.87 -35.85 -10.47
CA GLN A 224 12.47 -36.97 -11.20
C GLN A 224 11.61 -37.32 -12.43
N TYR A 225 12.24 -37.28 -13.60
CA TYR A 225 11.62 -37.58 -14.88
C TYR A 225 11.91 -39.02 -15.30
N VAL A 226 10.87 -39.74 -15.72
CA VAL A 226 10.96 -41.06 -16.33
C VAL A 226 10.10 -41.02 -17.60
N PRO A 227 10.67 -41.29 -18.79
CA PRO A 227 9.90 -41.33 -20.04
C PRO A 227 8.86 -42.46 -19.99
N LEU A 228 7.59 -42.14 -20.22
CA LEU A 228 6.48 -43.09 -20.09
C LEU A 228 6.10 -43.68 -21.45
N ARG A 229 5.75 -42.82 -22.41
CA ARG A 229 5.32 -43.21 -23.75
C ARG A 229 6.51 -43.28 -24.68
N THR A 230 7.41 -42.31 -24.62
CA THR A 230 8.57 -42.26 -25.51
C THR A 230 9.52 -43.44 -25.30
N ALA A 231 9.57 -44.01 -24.10
CA ALA A 231 10.31 -45.24 -23.83
C ALA A 231 9.70 -46.47 -24.53
N ILE A 232 8.36 -46.53 -24.61
CA ILE A 232 7.60 -47.61 -25.24
C ILE A 232 7.61 -47.46 -26.77
N ASP A 233 7.47 -46.24 -27.26
CA ASP A 233 7.43 -45.92 -28.70
C ASP A 233 8.77 -46.22 -29.40
N LYS A 234 9.88 -46.18 -28.65
CA LYS A 234 11.21 -46.53 -29.13
C LYS A 234 11.48 -48.04 -29.19
N LEU A 235 10.55 -48.88 -28.73
CA LEU A 235 10.74 -50.33 -28.76
C LEU A 235 10.66 -50.85 -30.21
N PRO A 236 11.59 -51.74 -30.63
CA PRO A 236 11.54 -52.39 -31.94
C PRO A 236 10.17 -53.00 -32.25
N VAL A 237 9.66 -52.73 -33.46
CA VAL A 237 8.36 -53.24 -33.94
C VAL A 237 8.31 -54.78 -33.98
N ARG A 238 9.47 -55.43 -34.17
CA ARG A 238 9.60 -56.90 -34.28
C ARG A 238 9.74 -57.62 -32.93
N MET A 239 9.69 -56.89 -31.81
CA MET A 239 9.79 -57.46 -30.47
C MET A 239 8.54 -58.29 -30.15
N GLU A 240 8.70 -59.42 -29.45
CA GLU A 240 7.56 -60.24 -29.04
C GLU A 240 6.63 -59.47 -28.11
N LEU A 241 5.32 -59.76 -28.17
CA LEU A 241 4.31 -59.08 -27.36
C LEU A 241 4.60 -59.19 -25.85
N ALA A 242 5.08 -60.36 -25.41
CA ALA A 242 5.43 -60.61 -24.01
C ALA A 242 6.56 -59.67 -23.53
N GLU A 243 7.62 -59.52 -24.32
CA GLU A 243 8.74 -58.61 -24.02
C GLU A 243 8.29 -57.14 -23.99
N ARG A 244 7.42 -56.73 -24.93
CA ARG A 244 6.85 -55.38 -24.92
C ARG A 244 6.03 -55.10 -23.66
N LEU A 245 5.21 -56.05 -23.22
CA LEU A 245 4.41 -55.93 -21.99
C LEU A 245 5.29 -55.89 -20.73
N LEU A 246 6.34 -56.72 -20.67
CA LEU A 246 7.32 -56.68 -19.57
C LEU A 246 7.98 -55.30 -19.48
N ARG A 247 8.42 -54.75 -20.62
CA ARG A 247 9.06 -53.43 -20.64
C ARG A 247 8.10 -52.31 -20.26
N GLN A 248 6.82 -52.40 -20.64
CA GLN A 248 5.79 -51.45 -20.20
C GLN A 248 5.63 -51.46 -18.67
N GLU A 249 5.59 -52.64 -18.05
CA GLU A 249 5.47 -52.74 -16.58
C GLU A 249 6.75 -52.28 -15.87
N GLU A 250 7.94 -52.50 -16.44
CA GLU A 250 9.20 -51.94 -15.93
C GLU A 250 9.17 -50.41 -15.90
N VAL A 251 8.83 -49.78 -17.02
CA VAL A 251 8.69 -48.31 -17.11
C VAL A 251 7.67 -47.81 -16.09
N ARG A 252 6.55 -48.52 -15.90
CA ARG A 252 5.54 -48.18 -14.90
C ARG A 252 6.10 -48.25 -13.48
N ARG A 253 6.90 -49.27 -13.16
CA ARG A 253 7.57 -49.41 -11.85
C ARG A 253 8.62 -48.33 -11.63
N GLU A 254 9.45 -48.04 -12.62
CA GLU A 254 10.43 -46.95 -12.59
C GLU A 254 9.76 -45.60 -12.35
N ALA A 255 8.65 -45.32 -13.06
CA ALA A 255 7.87 -44.11 -12.89
C ALA A 255 7.25 -43.99 -11.49
N MET A 256 6.79 -45.10 -10.90
CA MET A 256 6.30 -45.14 -9.53
C MET A 256 7.42 -44.87 -8.52
N GLN A 257 8.59 -45.48 -8.70
CA GLN A 257 9.77 -45.24 -7.84
C GLN A 257 10.23 -43.77 -7.93
N ALA A 258 10.29 -43.20 -9.13
CA ALA A 258 10.61 -41.79 -9.34
C ALA A 258 9.59 -40.85 -8.70
N ALA A 259 8.30 -41.22 -8.73
CA ALA A 259 7.24 -40.47 -8.07
C ALA A 259 7.39 -40.50 -6.55
N ASP A 260 7.70 -41.66 -5.97
CA ASP A 260 7.91 -41.83 -4.53
C ASP A 260 9.17 -41.07 -4.07
N ALA A 261 10.29 -41.17 -4.80
CA ALA A 261 11.50 -40.41 -4.52
C ALA A 261 11.29 -38.89 -4.62
N THR A 262 10.50 -38.43 -5.59
CA THR A 262 10.10 -37.02 -5.70
C THR A 262 9.23 -36.61 -4.52
N GLU A 263 8.26 -37.43 -4.12
CA GLU A 263 7.40 -37.16 -2.96
C GLU A 263 8.25 -37.00 -1.69
N ASP A 264 9.19 -37.90 -1.44
CA ASP A 264 10.09 -37.86 -0.29
C ASP A 264 10.95 -36.60 -0.27
N ARG A 265 11.53 -36.22 -1.42
CA ARG A 265 12.28 -34.97 -1.58
C ARG A 265 11.42 -33.75 -1.25
N LEU A 266 10.20 -33.69 -1.79
CA LEU A 266 9.28 -32.59 -1.51
C LEU A 266 8.87 -32.57 -0.03
N ARG A 267 8.62 -33.73 0.59
CA ARG A 267 8.33 -33.83 2.03
C ARG A 267 9.52 -33.34 2.88
N LYS A 268 10.75 -33.66 2.49
CA LYS A 268 11.98 -33.17 3.13
C LYS A 268 12.08 -31.65 3.05
N TYR A 269 11.88 -31.06 1.86
CA TYR A 269 11.83 -29.61 1.70
C TYR A 269 10.72 -28.97 2.54
N LEU A 270 9.50 -29.51 2.50
CA LEU A 270 8.37 -29.01 3.28
C LEU A 270 8.65 -29.08 4.79
N SER A 271 9.30 -30.14 5.27
CA SER A 271 9.75 -30.27 6.65
C SER A 271 10.75 -29.18 7.01
N TRP A 272 11.75 -28.94 6.16
CA TRP A 272 12.76 -27.90 6.35
C TRP A 272 12.14 -26.49 6.40
N ILE A 273 11.31 -26.08 5.43
CA ILE A 273 10.69 -24.74 5.46
C ILE A 273 9.76 -24.53 6.66
N ARG A 274 9.15 -25.60 7.20
CA ARG A 274 8.34 -25.53 8.41
C ARG A 274 9.22 -25.33 9.65
N LYS A 275 10.25 -26.16 9.82
CA LYS A 275 11.10 -26.17 11.02
C LYS A 275 12.03 -24.95 11.08
N GLU A 276 12.81 -24.75 10.03
CA GLU A 276 13.85 -23.71 9.99
C GLU A 276 13.26 -22.33 9.69
N ARG A 277 12.33 -22.29 8.74
CA ARG A 277 11.83 -21.00 8.21
C ARG A 277 10.51 -20.56 8.79
N LYS A 278 9.79 -21.45 9.49
CA LYS A 278 8.51 -21.19 10.16
C LYS A 278 7.50 -20.52 9.21
N VAL A 279 7.46 -20.98 7.96
CA VAL A 279 6.60 -20.39 6.93
C VAL A 279 5.12 -20.73 7.17
N HIS A 280 4.25 -19.85 6.71
CA HIS A 280 2.81 -20.12 6.68
C HIS A 280 2.49 -21.21 5.63
N PRO A 281 1.51 -22.11 5.85
CA PRO A 281 1.16 -23.18 4.90
C PRO A 281 0.85 -22.69 3.47
N GLY A 282 0.40 -21.45 3.32
CA GLY A 282 0.21 -20.83 1.99
C GLY A 282 1.50 -20.69 1.16
N ALA A 283 2.67 -20.59 1.80
CA ALA A 283 3.96 -20.61 1.10
C ALA A 283 4.30 -22.03 0.61
N GLU A 284 4.01 -23.05 1.43
CA GLU A 284 4.11 -24.47 1.02
C GLU A 284 3.22 -24.76 -0.19
N TYR A 285 1.97 -24.26 -0.17
CA TYR A 285 1.02 -24.42 -1.27
C TYR A 285 1.56 -23.78 -2.56
N ALA A 286 2.06 -22.55 -2.48
CA ALA A 286 2.62 -21.85 -3.63
C ALA A 286 3.83 -22.60 -4.21
N PHE A 287 4.73 -23.12 -3.37
CA PHE A 287 5.86 -23.92 -3.80
C PHE A 287 5.42 -25.21 -4.51
N LEU A 288 4.51 -26.00 -3.91
CA LEU A 288 4.04 -27.24 -4.53
C LEU A 288 3.30 -26.99 -5.85
N ARG A 289 2.61 -25.85 -5.99
CA ARG A 289 2.03 -25.43 -7.26
C ARG A 289 3.09 -25.14 -8.33
N ALA A 290 4.23 -24.58 -7.96
CA ALA A 290 5.37 -24.44 -8.87
C ALA A 290 5.94 -25.81 -9.25
N CYS A 291 6.15 -26.72 -8.29
CA CYS A 291 6.58 -28.10 -8.56
C CYS A 291 5.61 -28.86 -9.48
N LEU A 292 4.30 -28.65 -9.31
CA LEU A 292 3.28 -29.22 -10.21
C LEU A 292 3.43 -28.70 -11.64
N ASN A 293 3.71 -27.39 -11.82
CA ASN A 293 3.97 -26.83 -13.13
C ASN A 293 5.28 -27.40 -13.73
N VAL A 294 6.34 -27.56 -12.94
CA VAL A 294 7.60 -28.20 -13.38
C VAL A 294 7.35 -29.64 -13.82
N ALA A 295 6.60 -30.43 -13.03
CA ALA A 295 6.25 -31.80 -13.41
C ALA A 295 5.46 -31.85 -14.72
N LYS A 296 4.48 -30.95 -14.92
CA LYS A 296 3.74 -30.87 -16.19
C LYS A 296 4.62 -30.49 -17.37
N PHE A 297 5.61 -29.62 -17.15
CA PHE A 297 6.58 -29.26 -18.16
C PHE A 297 7.42 -30.48 -18.56
N LEU A 298 8.03 -31.17 -17.60
CA LEU A 298 8.88 -32.34 -17.88
C LEU A 298 8.09 -33.45 -18.59
N TYR A 299 6.85 -33.71 -18.18
CA TYR A 299 6.00 -34.76 -18.77
C TYR A 299 5.10 -34.26 -19.92
N ARG A 300 5.36 -33.09 -20.52
CA ARG A 300 4.48 -32.44 -21.52
C ARG A 300 4.22 -33.27 -22.78
N PHE A 301 5.17 -34.14 -23.14
CA PHE A 301 5.11 -35.06 -24.27
C PHE A 301 4.81 -36.51 -23.87
N GLU A 302 4.76 -36.81 -22.56
CA GLU A 302 4.55 -38.16 -22.04
C GLU A 302 3.09 -38.44 -21.71
N THR A 303 2.27 -37.41 -21.52
CA THR A 303 0.85 -37.59 -21.21
C THR A 303 0.03 -37.87 -22.47
N ASN A 304 -0.95 -38.78 -22.39
CA ASN A 304 -1.93 -38.95 -23.46
C ASN A 304 -3.06 -37.93 -23.35
N ARG A 305 -2.85 -36.72 -23.90
CA ARG A 305 -3.83 -35.62 -23.85
C ARG A 305 -5.19 -35.95 -24.48
N HIS A 306 -5.27 -36.99 -25.32
CA HIS A 306 -6.52 -37.43 -25.96
C HIS A 306 -7.36 -38.34 -25.06
N GLU A 307 -6.72 -39.13 -24.20
CA GLU A 307 -7.39 -40.12 -23.34
C GLU A 307 -7.57 -39.63 -21.91
N VAL A 308 -6.64 -38.80 -21.42
CA VAL A 308 -6.68 -38.33 -20.04
C VAL A 308 -6.64 -36.81 -19.97
N ALA A 309 -7.52 -36.27 -19.12
CA ALA A 309 -7.49 -34.86 -18.79
C ALA A 309 -6.32 -34.56 -17.85
N ASN A 310 -5.68 -33.40 -18.04
CA ASN A 310 -4.86 -32.77 -17.02
C ASN A 310 -3.72 -33.66 -16.47
N TYR A 311 -3.09 -34.53 -17.26
CA TYR A 311 -1.97 -35.37 -16.82
C TYR A 311 -2.33 -36.38 -15.70
N ASP A 312 -3.57 -36.88 -15.71
CA ASP A 312 -4.06 -37.89 -14.76
C ASP A 312 -3.46 -39.29 -14.99
N ASP A 313 -2.60 -39.47 -15.98
CA ASP A 313 -1.82 -40.67 -16.24
C ASP A 313 -0.44 -40.64 -15.55
N VAL A 314 0.11 -39.47 -15.26
CA VAL A 314 1.48 -39.32 -14.73
C VAL A 314 1.56 -39.54 -13.21
N PRO A 315 2.30 -40.55 -12.71
CA PRO A 315 2.37 -40.88 -11.28
C PRO A 315 2.85 -39.74 -10.38
N VAL A 316 3.95 -39.06 -10.75
CA VAL A 316 4.52 -37.98 -9.92
C VAL A 316 3.56 -36.79 -9.78
N ILE A 317 2.76 -36.49 -10.81
CA ILE A 317 1.74 -35.44 -10.77
C ILE A 317 0.63 -35.80 -9.77
N LYS A 318 0.22 -37.08 -9.70
CA LYS A 318 -0.73 -37.56 -8.69
C LYS A 318 -0.20 -37.38 -7.28
N ARG A 319 1.06 -37.75 -7.01
CA ARG A 319 1.70 -37.58 -5.69
C ARG A 319 1.75 -36.11 -5.27
N ILE A 320 2.18 -35.22 -6.16
CA ILE A 320 2.23 -33.76 -5.87
C ILE A 320 0.82 -33.22 -5.55
N ARG A 321 -0.24 -33.69 -6.24
CA ARG A 321 -1.62 -33.27 -5.94
C ARG A 321 -2.12 -33.75 -4.58
N VAL A 322 -1.71 -34.93 -4.13
CA VAL A 322 -2.00 -35.39 -2.76
C VAL A 322 -1.39 -34.40 -1.77
N LEU A 323 -0.11 -34.07 -1.92
CA LEU A 323 0.57 -33.08 -1.06
C LEU A 323 -0.13 -31.71 -1.08
N ILE A 324 -0.52 -31.23 -2.26
CA ILE A 324 -1.26 -29.95 -2.40
C ILE A 324 -2.58 -29.99 -1.64
N ARG A 325 -3.35 -31.09 -1.72
CA ARG A 325 -4.62 -31.23 -1.00
C ARG A 325 -4.40 -31.18 0.51
N ASP A 326 -3.39 -31.88 1.02
CA ASP A 326 -3.07 -31.90 2.45
C ASP A 326 -2.64 -30.53 2.97
N VAL A 327 -1.79 -29.83 2.20
CA VAL A 327 -1.37 -28.46 2.53
C VAL A 327 -2.54 -27.49 2.44
N SER A 328 -3.43 -27.64 1.45
CA SER A 328 -4.61 -26.77 1.31
C SER A 328 -5.56 -26.89 2.50
N LYS A 329 -5.78 -28.12 3.01
CA LYS A 329 -6.55 -28.34 4.24
C LYS A 329 -5.95 -27.58 5.42
N ARG A 330 -4.64 -27.70 5.64
CA ARG A 330 -3.92 -26.96 6.71
C ARG A 330 -3.93 -25.45 6.50
N GLN A 331 -3.86 -24.99 5.26
CA GLN A 331 -3.90 -23.56 4.95
C GLN A 331 -5.24 -22.93 5.32
N ARG A 332 -6.36 -23.64 5.13
CA ARG A 332 -7.70 -23.14 5.46
C ARG A 332 -7.92 -22.95 6.96
N THR A 333 -7.26 -23.77 7.78
CA THR A 333 -7.37 -23.71 9.26
C THR A 333 -6.26 -22.90 9.91
N ALA A 334 -5.19 -22.58 9.19
CA ALA A 334 -4.08 -21.82 9.73
C ALA A 334 -4.47 -20.37 10.06
N PRO A 335 -3.98 -19.80 11.18
CA PRO A 335 -4.22 -18.40 11.50
C PRO A 335 -3.55 -17.49 10.46
N SER A 336 -4.24 -16.42 10.10
CA SER A 336 -3.70 -15.43 9.17
C SER A 336 -2.36 -14.86 9.68
N PRO A 337 -1.32 -14.77 8.83
CA PRO A 337 -0.04 -14.16 9.21
C PRO A 337 -0.12 -12.62 9.27
N VAL A 338 -1.24 -12.06 8.80
CA VAL A 338 -1.55 -10.63 8.83
C VAL A 338 -2.27 -10.32 10.14
N ASP A 339 -1.78 -9.31 10.84
CA ASP A 339 -2.39 -8.75 12.02
C ASP A 339 -3.60 -7.89 11.63
N ILE A 340 -4.77 -8.53 11.56
CA ILE A 340 -6.03 -7.90 11.16
C ILE A 340 -6.40 -6.77 12.11
N SER A 341 -6.07 -6.85 13.40
CA SER A 341 -6.40 -5.83 14.40
C SER A 341 -5.81 -4.45 14.08
N LYS A 342 -4.66 -4.42 13.38
CA LYS A 342 -3.98 -3.19 12.93
C LYS A 342 -4.52 -2.64 11.61
N LYS A 343 -5.33 -3.42 10.90
CA LYS A 343 -5.83 -3.08 9.57
C LYS A 343 -7.35 -2.87 9.53
N TRP A 344 -8.08 -3.58 10.38
CA TRP A 344 -9.54 -3.60 10.40
C TRP A 344 -10.11 -2.34 11.03
N LEU A 345 -11.19 -1.84 10.43
CA LEU A 345 -12.07 -0.82 10.98
C LEU A 345 -13.51 -1.34 10.91
N PRO A 346 -14.36 -1.03 11.91
CA PRO A 346 -15.81 -1.04 11.72
C PRO A 346 -16.20 -0.21 10.49
N TRP A 347 -17.27 -0.59 9.80
CA TRP A 347 -17.69 0.13 8.59
C TRP A 347 -18.06 1.59 8.89
N GLU A 348 -18.71 1.85 10.01
CA GLU A 348 -19.03 3.22 10.47
C GLU A 348 -17.78 4.10 10.66
N ASP A 349 -16.71 3.53 11.21
CA ASP A 349 -15.44 4.25 11.32
C ASP A 349 -14.80 4.54 9.96
N TRP A 350 -15.00 3.64 8.98
CA TRP A 350 -14.58 3.87 7.60
C TRP A 350 -15.39 4.99 6.94
N LEU A 351 -16.71 5.07 7.17
CA LEU A 351 -17.53 6.18 6.68
C LEU A 351 -17.03 7.53 7.24
N GLN A 352 -16.63 7.56 8.52
CA GLN A 352 -16.03 8.76 9.11
C GLN A 352 -14.68 9.13 8.47
N VAL A 353 -13.88 8.14 8.04
CA VAL A 353 -12.65 8.40 7.27
C VAL A 353 -12.99 9.08 5.94
N VAL A 354 -13.97 8.55 5.21
CA VAL A 354 -14.40 9.11 3.92
C VAL A 354 -14.93 10.54 4.08
N GLU A 355 -15.77 10.76 5.10
CA GLU A 355 -16.32 12.09 5.38
C GLU A 355 -15.24 13.11 5.78
N THR A 356 -14.25 12.68 6.55
CA THR A 356 -13.10 13.53 6.91
C THR A 356 -12.31 13.93 5.66
N LEU A 357 -12.06 12.98 4.74
CA LEU A 357 -11.37 13.27 3.48
C LEU A 357 -12.19 14.20 2.59
N ARG A 358 -13.51 14.06 2.57
CA ARG A 358 -14.44 14.93 1.82
C ARG A 358 -14.30 16.38 2.28
N LYS A 359 -14.40 16.63 3.59
CA LYS A 359 -14.24 17.97 4.18
C LYS A 359 -12.87 18.57 3.86
N GLU A 360 -11.81 17.77 3.94
CA GLU A 360 -10.45 18.25 3.65
C GLU A 360 -10.21 18.58 2.18
N CYS A 361 -10.81 17.85 1.24
CA CYS A 361 -10.58 18.12 -0.18
C CYS A 361 -11.26 19.40 -0.67
N CYS A 362 -12.29 19.88 0.03
CA CYS A 362 -13.01 21.11 -0.28
C CYS A 362 -12.33 22.39 0.23
N GLN A 363 -11.21 22.29 0.96
CA GLN A 363 -10.54 23.45 1.55
C GLN A 363 -9.47 23.99 0.60
N ALA A 364 -9.60 25.24 0.14
CA ALA A 364 -8.57 25.93 -0.66
C ALA A 364 -7.40 26.48 0.19
N THR A 365 -7.59 26.63 1.49
CA THR A 365 -6.59 27.11 2.46
C THR A 365 -6.34 26.07 3.55
N TYR A 366 -5.14 26.10 4.13
CA TYR A 366 -4.87 25.40 5.37
C TYR A 366 -5.55 26.14 6.55
N ILE A 367 -5.70 25.45 7.68
CA ILE A 367 -6.26 26.05 8.92
C ILE A 367 -5.46 27.30 9.35
N CYS A 368 -4.17 27.36 9.06
CA CYS A 368 -3.32 28.54 9.33
C CYS A 368 -3.53 29.71 8.34
N GLY A 369 -4.57 29.68 7.51
CA GLY A 369 -4.91 30.73 6.54
C GLY A 369 -4.08 30.71 5.24
N THR A 370 -3.00 29.95 5.18
CA THR A 370 -2.16 29.87 3.98
C THR A 370 -2.86 29.12 2.84
N LYS A 371 -2.73 29.62 1.61
CA LYS A 371 -3.28 28.95 0.42
C LYS A 371 -2.61 27.60 0.20
N ARG A 372 -3.40 26.59 -0.15
CA ARG A 372 -2.88 25.27 -0.50
C ARG A 372 -2.37 25.28 -1.94
N LEU A 373 -1.30 24.52 -2.17
CA LEU A 373 -0.83 24.25 -3.53
C LEU A 373 -1.89 23.45 -4.29
N LEU A 374 -2.13 23.78 -5.56
CA LEU A 374 -3.10 23.08 -6.42
C LEU A 374 -2.87 21.57 -6.44
N GLY A 375 -1.63 21.11 -6.59
CA GLY A 375 -1.31 19.68 -6.54
C GLY A 375 -1.62 19.02 -5.19
N GLY A 376 -1.66 19.80 -4.10
CA GLY A 376 -2.08 19.33 -2.78
C GLY A 376 -3.61 19.20 -2.66
N ILE A 377 -4.37 20.12 -3.27
CA ILE A 377 -5.83 20.06 -3.35
C ILE A 377 -6.23 18.87 -4.25
N ALA A 378 -5.65 18.77 -5.44
CA ALA A 378 -5.86 17.67 -6.38
C ALA A 378 -5.55 16.30 -5.73
N HIS A 379 -4.48 16.20 -4.92
CA HIS A 379 -4.17 14.98 -4.18
C HIS A 379 -5.25 14.62 -3.15
N SER A 380 -5.75 15.60 -2.38
CA SER A 380 -6.81 15.36 -1.41
C SER A 380 -8.12 14.93 -2.08
N LEU A 381 -8.52 15.59 -3.17
CA LEU A 381 -9.73 15.23 -3.92
C LEU A 381 -9.62 13.82 -4.50
N GLN A 382 -8.51 13.52 -5.17
CA GLN A 382 -8.27 12.18 -5.71
C GLN A 382 -8.29 11.10 -4.60
N CYS A 383 -7.72 11.39 -3.42
CA CYS A 383 -7.74 10.46 -2.29
C CYS A 383 -9.16 10.24 -1.74
N TYR A 384 -9.95 11.31 -1.62
CA TYR A 384 -11.38 11.21 -1.27
C TYR A 384 -12.12 10.36 -2.30
N LEU A 385 -12.00 10.68 -3.59
CA LEU A 385 -12.67 9.95 -4.67
C LEU A 385 -12.34 8.46 -4.64
N MET A 386 -11.07 8.08 -4.48
CA MET A 386 -10.68 6.68 -4.34
C MET A 386 -11.45 5.98 -3.21
N CYS A 387 -11.51 6.59 -2.02
CA CYS A 387 -12.23 6.02 -0.89
C CYS A 387 -13.74 6.02 -1.13
N ALA A 388 -14.30 7.07 -1.73
CA ALA A 388 -15.72 7.21 -2.03
C ALA A 388 -16.22 6.16 -3.04
N PHE A 389 -15.44 5.85 -4.08
CA PHE A 389 -15.76 4.74 -5.00
C PHE A 389 -15.84 3.37 -4.31
N PHE A 390 -15.05 3.16 -3.24
CA PHE A 390 -15.16 1.94 -2.41
C PHE A 390 -16.25 2.03 -1.34
N THR A 391 -16.99 3.13 -1.24
CA THR A 391 -18.00 3.35 -0.20
C THR A 391 -19.40 3.48 -0.79
N TYR A 392 -19.56 4.31 -1.81
CA TYR A 392 -20.86 4.60 -2.43
C TYR A 392 -21.26 3.57 -3.49
N ILE A 393 -20.35 2.66 -3.86
CA ILE A 393 -20.61 1.51 -4.72
C ILE A 393 -20.20 0.25 -3.94
N PRO A 394 -20.93 -0.88 -4.06
CA PRO A 394 -20.48 -2.16 -3.52
C PRO A 394 -18.99 -2.40 -3.82
N PRO A 395 -18.12 -2.60 -2.81
CA PRO A 395 -16.68 -2.50 -3.00
C PRO A 395 -16.14 -3.52 -4.02
N MET A 396 -15.75 -3.03 -5.19
CA MET A 396 -15.20 -3.83 -6.27
C MET A 396 -13.73 -4.18 -6.01
N ARG A 397 -13.11 -5.01 -6.86
CA ARG A 397 -11.66 -5.23 -6.80
C ARG A 397 -10.95 -3.92 -7.18
N GLN A 398 -9.84 -3.59 -6.49
CA GLN A 398 -9.09 -2.37 -6.78
C GLN A 398 -8.62 -2.22 -8.24
N GLN A 399 -8.49 -3.32 -8.98
CA GLN A 399 -8.16 -3.27 -10.41
C GLN A 399 -9.24 -2.54 -11.20
N VAL A 400 -10.52 -2.74 -10.87
CA VAL A 400 -11.66 -2.08 -11.52
C VAL A 400 -11.58 -0.58 -11.26
N ILE A 401 -11.54 -0.18 -9.98
CA ILE A 401 -11.50 1.23 -9.59
C ILE A 401 -10.28 1.97 -10.17
N ARG A 402 -9.12 1.32 -10.15
CA ARG A 402 -7.87 1.87 -10.71
C ARG A 402 -7.89 1.95 -12.24
N GLY A 403 -8.60 1.03 -12.89
CA GLY A 403 -8.71 0.90 -14.33
C GLY A 403 -9.87 1.70 -14.92
N LEU A 404 -10.62 2.47 -14.12
CA LEU A 404 -11.68 3.32 -14.64
C LEU A 404 -11.11 4.31 -15.66
N GLU A 405 -11.66 4.28 -16.87
CA GLU A 405 -11.29 5.12 -17.99
C GLU A 405 -12.51 5.89 -18.50
N VAL A 406 -12.38 7.21 -18.54
CA VAL A 406 -13.47 8.12 -18.93
C VAL A 406 -13.80 7.90 -20.40
N GLY A 407 -15.08 7.70 -20.72
CA GLY A 407 -15.56 7.45 -22.08
C GLY A 407 -15.41 5.99 -22.55
N HIS A 408 -14.87 5.11 -21.71
CA HIS A 408 -14.75 3.67 -22.01
C HIS A 408 -15.39 2.81 -20.93
N SER A 409 -14.84 2.84 -19.71
CA SER A 409 -15.35 2.05 -18.59
C SER A 409 -16.02 2.89 -17.50
N LEU A 410 -15.91 4.22 -17.58
CA LEU A 410 -16.64 5.20 -16.79
C LEU A 410 -17.38 6.13 -17.77
N LEU A 411 -18.69 5.97 -17.85
CA LEU A 411 -19.53 6.57 -18.90
C LEU A 411 -20.51 7.57 -18.29
N TRP A 412 -20.73 8.70 -18.97
CA TRP A 412 -21.76 9.68 -18.61
C TRP A 412 -22.92 9.57 -19.59
N GLU A 413 -24.05 9.04 -19.13
CA GLU A 413 -25.26 8.78 -19.93
C GLU A 413 -26.49 9.06 -19.08
N ASP A 414 -27.56 9.60 -19.67
CA ASP A 414 -28.83 9.89 -18.98
C ASP A 414 -28.66 10.68 -17.65
N ASN A 415 -27.74 11.65 -17.65
CA ASN A 415 -27.36 12.45 -16.49
C ASN A 415 -26.82 11.62 -15.31
N ARG A 416 -26.22 10.46 -15.59
CA ARG A 416 -25.65 9.55 -14.61
C ARG A 416 -24.32 8.99 -15.04
N TRP A 417 -23.45 8.79 -14.05
CA TRP A 417 -22.21 8.05 -14.24
C TRP A 417 -22.49 6.55 -14.14
N TYR A 418 -21.94 5.77 -15.07
CA TYR A 418 -22.00 4.31 -15.11
C TYR A 418 -20.60 3.71 -15.11
N ILE A 419 -20.44 2.58 -14.41
CA ILE A 419 -19.29 1.70 -14.58
C ILE A 419 -19.69 0.63 -15.59
N TYR A 420 -18.91 0.54 -16.66
CA TYR A 420 -19.07 -0.44 -17.73
C TYR A 420 -17.83 -1.32 -17.82
N LEU A 421 -18.00 -2.64 -17.82
CA LEU A 421 -16.89 -3.61 -17.89
C LEU A 421 -17.22 -4.73 -18.86
N ARG A 422 -16.36 -4.93 -19.85
CA ARG A 422 -16.44 -6.07 -20.77
C ARG A 422 -15.93 -7.36 -20.11
N PRO A 423 -16.35 -8.54 -20.59
CA PRO A 423 -15.96 -9.84 -20.01
C PRO A 423 -14.44 -10.08 -19.85
N ASP A 424 -13.61 -9.45 -20.68
CA ASP A 424 -12.16 -9.56 -20.71
C ASP A 424 -11.42 -8.53 -19.83
N GLU A 425 -12.11 -7.48 -19.38
CA GLU A 425 -11.53 -6.35 -18.65
C GLU A 425 -11.44 -6.58 -17.14
N TYR A 426 -12.07 -7.64 -16.64
CA TYR A 426 -12.05 -7.98 -15.23
C TYR A 426 -11.99 -9.48 -14.97
N LYS A 427 -11.42 -9.83 -13.81
CA LYS A 427 -11.02 -11.20 -13.42
C LYS A 427 -12.10 -12.27 -13.62
N THR A 428 -13.37 -11.90 -13.49
CA THR A 428 -14.48 -12.83 -13.46
C THR A 428 -15.46 -12.62 -14.62
N GLY A 429 -15.11 -11.80 -15.62
CA GLY A 429 -16.03 -11.49 -16.72
C GLY A 429 -16.34 -12.69 -17.62
N LYS A 430 -15.46 -13.69 -17.71
CA LYS A 430 -15.81 -14.99 -18.34
C LYS A 430 -16.98 -15.72 -17.67
N VAL A 431 -17.25 -15.45 -16.39
CA VAL A 431 -18.31 -16.11 -15.61
C VAL A 431 -19.54 -15.23 -15.50
N TYR A 432 -19.36 -13.92 -15.27
CA TYR A 432 -20.47 -12.99 -15.03
C TYR A 432 -20.83 -12.13 -16.25
N GLY A 433 -20.12 -12.30 -17.37
CA GLY A 433 -20.37 -11.58 -18.60
C GLY A 433 -20.00 -10.10 -18.53
N GLU A 434 -20.74 -9.30 -19.26
CA GLU A 434 -20.65 -7.85 -19.24
C GLU A 434 -21.28 -7.30 -17.97
N PHE A 435 -20.74 -6.19 -17.45
CA PHE A 435 -21.34 -5.48 -16.34
C PHE A 435 -21.58 -4.02 -16.69
N ARG A 436 -22.76 -3.55 -16.32
CA ARG A 436 -23.15 -2.16 -16.38
C ARG A 436 -23.92 -1.80 -15.11
N GLY A 437 -23.35 -0.90 -14.30
CA GLY A 437 -23.94 -0.48 -13.03
C GLY A 437 -23.86 1.03 -12.84
N PRO A 438 -24.93 1.69 -12.36
CA PRO A 438 -24.88 3.12 -12.06
C PRO A 438 -23.95 3.38 -10.88
N VAL A 439 -23.19 4.47 -10.96
CA VAL A 439 -22.47 5.05 -9.83
C VAL A 439 -23.49 5.76 -8.96
N SER A 440 -23.62 5.34 -7.70
CA SER A 440 -24.53 5.99 -6.73
C SER A 440 -24.16 7.46 -6.56
N ASN A 441 -25.17 8.34 -6.53
CA ASN A 441 -24.99 9.77 -6.33
C ASN A 441 -25.70 10.25 -5.04
N PRO A 442 -25.18 9.91 -3.86
CA PRO A 442 -25.78 10.36 -2.61
C PRO A 442 -25.70 11.88 -2.45
N ASP A 443 -26.72 12.47 -1.83
CA ASP A 443 -26.66 13.80 -1.24
C ASP A 443 -25.74 13.77 -0.01
N LEU A 444 -24.86 14.75 0.11
CA LEU A 444 -23.81 14.81 1.12
C LEU A 444 -24.12 15.81 2.25
N GLY A 445 -25.32 16.40 2.24
CA GLY A 445 -25.88 17.23 3.31
C GLY A 445 -25.37 18.67 3.36
N ASP A 446 -24.45 19.05 2.47
CA ASP A 446 -23.93 20.42 2.34
C ASP A 446 -24.30 21.09 1.01
N GLY A 447 -25.34 20.57 0.36
CA GLY A 447 -25.79 21.02 -0.95
C GLY A 447 -24.95 20.50 -2.13
N THR A 448 -24.00 19.60 -1.86
CA THR A 448 -23.26 18.87 -2.89
C THR A 448 -23.68 17.40 -2.94
N CYS A 449 -23.48 16.78 -4.10
CA CYS A 449 -23.63 15.35 -4.32
C CYS A 449 -22.32 14.72 -4.78
N PHE A 450 -22.22 13.40 -4.80
CA PHE A 450 -20.99 12.72 -5.19
C PHE A 450 -20.54 13.07 -6.62
N TYR A 451 -21.48 13.30 -7.55
CA TYR A 451 -21.16 13.70 -8.91
C TYR A 451 -20.44 15.05 -8.95
N ASP A 452 -20.76 16.01 -8.09
CA ASP A 452 -20.04 17.30 -8.06
C ASP A 452 -18.53 17.12 -7.83
N TYR A 453 -18.13 16.09 -7.07
CA TYR A 453 -16.73 15.76 -6.85
C TYR A 453 -16.07 15.07 -8.05
N ILE A 454 -16.83 14.25 -8.79
CA ILE A 454 -16.38 13.64 -10.05
C ILE A 454 -16.19 14.75 -11.10
N GLU A 455 -17.17 15.64 -11.24
CA GLU A 455 -17.14 16.79 -12.14
C GLU A 455 -16.01 17.76 -11.77
N ALA A 456 -15.80 18.05 -10.48
CA ALA A 456 -14.70 18.89 -10.01
C ALA A 456 -13.32 18.31 -10.28
N TRP A 457 -13.22 16.99 -10.29
CA TRP A 457 -12.00 16.29 -10.62
C TRP A 457 -11.71 16.33 -12.12
N LEU A 458 -12.72 16.07 -12.96
CA LEU A 458 -12.53 15.94 -14.41
C LEU A 458 -12.59 17.28 -15.16
N TYR A 459 -13.57 18.13 -14.84
CA TYR A 459 -13.99 19.23 -15.73
C TYR A 459 -14.00 20.61 -15.08
N ASP A 460 -14.51 20.76 -13.87
CA ASP A 460 -14.72 22.09 -13.29
C ASP A 460 -14.69 22.09 -11.76
N CYS A 461 -13.57 22.51 -11.19
CA CYS A 461 -13.41 22.54 -9.74
C CYS A 461 -14.37 23.50 -9.02
N SER A 462 -15.05 24.41 -9.74
CA SER A 462 -16.01 25.34 -9.16
C SER A 462 -17.31 24.70 -8.70
N LYS A 463 -17.59 23.47 -9.15
CA LYS A 463 -18.69 22.62 -8.66
C LYS A 463 -18.62 22.38 -7.16
N LEU A 464 -17.43 22.48 -6.56
CA LEU A 464 -17.27 22.43 -5.11
C LEU A 464 -17.23 23.86 -4.53
N PRO A 465 -18.19 24.24 -3.66
CA PRO A 465 -18.30 25.61 -3.15
C PRO A 465 -17.01 26.15 -2.53
N GLY A 466 -16.28 25.32 -1.78
CA GLY A 466 -15.01 25.68 -1.16
C GLY A 466 -13.83 25.88 -2.12
N LEU A 467 -14.00 25.49 -3.39
CA LEU A 467 -13.00 25.61 -4.46
C LEU A 467 -13.43 26.56 -5.60
N SER A 468 -14.65 27.09 -5.56
CA SER A 468 -15.24 28.03 -6.55
C SER A 468 -14.36 29.21 -6.97
N LYS A 469 -13.45 29.65 -6.09
CA LYS A 469 -12.54 30.77 -6.34
C LYS A 469 -11.23 30.37 -7.04
N LEU A 470 -11.02 29.07 -7.30
CA LEU A 470 -9.85 28.59 -8.03
C LEU A 470 -10.06 28.80 -9.52
N ASN A 471 -9.25 29.67 -10.14
CA ASN A 471 -9.25 29.86 -11.57
C ASN A 471 -8.35 28.81 -12.24
N LEU A 472 -8.89 27.63 -12.53
CA LEU A 472 -8.19 26.52 -13.19
C LEU A 472 -8.90 26.20 -14.51
N PRO A 473 -8.17 26.11 -15.64
CA PRO A 473 -8.73 25.59 -16.88
C PRO A 473 -8.93 24.07 -16.73
N GLY A 474 -10.20 23.65 -16.63
CA GLY A 474 -10.58 22.25 -16.45
C GLY A 474 -10.69 21.81 -14.98
N GLY A 475 -10.79 20.49 -14.77
CA GLY A 475 -10.87 19.89 -13.45
C GLY A 475 -9.51 19.74 -12.76
N LEU A 476 -9.52 19.39 -11.48
CA LEU A 476 -8.29 19.24 -10.68
C LEU A 476 -7.34 18.15 -11.21
N ARG A 477 -7.83 17.17 -11.97
CA ARG A 477 -7.02 16.16 -12.66
C ARG A 477 -5.99 16.77 -13.60
N ALA A 478 -6.33 17.89 -14.26
CA ALA A 478 -5.45 18.60 -15.19
C ALA A 478 -4.13 19.07 -14.52
N THR A 479 -4.14 19.26 -13.19
CA THR A 479 -2.93 19.62 -12.42
C THR A 479 -1.80 18.60 -12.57
N TYR A 480 -2.12 17.35 -12.91
CA TYR A 480 -1.13 16.29 -13.13
C TYR A 480 -0.71 16.12 -14.58
N ASN A 481 -1.32 16.85 -15.53
CA ASN A 481 -1.04 16.75 -16.97
C ASN A 481 -0.92 15.31 -17.51
N PRO A 482 -1.93 14.43 -17.30
CA PRO A 482 -1.88 13.05 -17.77
C PRO A 482 -2.07 12.95 -19.29
N GLU A 483 -1.32 12.06 -19.94
CA GLU A 483 -1.43 11.72 -21.38
C GLU A 483 -2.26 10.44 -21.60
N HIS A 484 -3.30 10.25 -20.77
CA HIS A 484 -4.17 9.09 -20.80
C HIS A 484 -5.58 9.45 -20.31
N ASN A 485 -6.56 8.58 -20.53
CA ASN A 485 -7.96 8.82 -20.13
C ASN A 485 -8.37 8.14 -18.82
N PHE A 486 -7.47 7.39 -18.16
CA PHE A 486 -7.76 6.83 -16.83
C PHE A 486 -8.16 7.92 -15.82
N PHE A 487 -9.23 7.65 -15.08
CA PHE A 487 -9.83 8.55 -14.10
C PHE A 487 -8.81 8.95 -13.02
N PHE A 488 -8.04 7.99 -12.51
CA PHE A 488 -6.98 8.23 -11.53
C PHE A 488 -5.60 8.31 -12.18
N THR A 489 -4.80 9.26 -11.72
CA THR A 489 -3.47 9.55 -12.27
C THR A 489 -2.44 9.77 -11.15
N GLN A 490 -1.21 9.33 -11.40
CA GLN A 490 -0.09 9.56 -10.52
C GLN A 490 0.56 10.92 -10.79
N LYS A 491 1.33 11.44 -9.83
CA LYS A 491 2.06 12.71 -9.99
C LYS A 491 3.06 12.70 -11.13
N ASN A 492 3.53 11.52 -11.54
CA ASN A 492 4.42 11.33 -12.68
C ASN A 492 3.64 11.11 -13.99
N ARG A 493 2.37 11.54 -14.07
CA ARG A 493 1.51 11.50 -15.27
C ARG A 493 1.04 10.11 -15.72
N GLU A 494 1.56 9.06 -15.08
CA GLU A 494 1.23 7.68 -15.37
C GLU A 494 -0.13 7.25 -14.79
N PRO A 495 -0.79 6.24 -15.39
CA PRO A 495 -1.98 5.63 -14.81
C PRO A 495 -1.72 5.16 -13.38
N MET A 496 -2.75 5.24 -12.54
CA MET A 496 -2.65 4.80 -11.14
C MET A 496 -2.18 3.34 -11.06
N LYS A 497 -1.21 3.04 -10.18
CA LYS A 497 -0.67 1.68 -9.94
C LYS A 497 -1.28 1.04 -8.68
N GLN A 498 -1.32 -0.29 -8.64
CA GLN A 498 -1.91 -1.06 -7.53
C GLN A 498 -1.33 -0.65 -6.17
N HIS A 499 0.00 -0.64 -6.07
CA HIS A 499 0.70 -0.24 -4.84
C HIS A 499 0.35 1.20 -4.45
N THR A 500 0.37 2.14 -5.41
CA THR A 500 0.12 3.56 -5.15
C THR A 500 -1.27 3.82 -4.60
N LEU A 501 -2.31 3.23 -5.21
CA LEU A 501 -3.69 3.31 -4.71
C LEU A 501 -3.81 2.73 -3.30
N SER A 502 -3.24 1.54 -3.08
CA SER A 502 -3.24 0.91 -1.75
C SER A 502 -2.54 1.77 -0.70
N GLU A 503 -1.44 2.44 -1.03
CA GLU A 503 -0.75 3.38 -0.14
C GLU A 503 -1.61 4.59 0.22
N TYR A 504 -2.35 5.16 -0.75
CA TYR A 504 -3.18 6.34 -0.52
C TYR A 504 -4.28 6.03 0.50
N ILE A 505 -5.02 4.94 0.27
CA ILE A 505 -6.06 4.45 1.20
C ILE A 505 -5.46 4.15 2.57
N ARG A 506 -4.32 3.44 2.60
CA ARG A 506 -3.65 3.06 3.85
C ARG A 506 -3.23 4.26 4.67
N HIS A 507 -2.64 5.26 4.02
CA HIS A 507 -2.18 6.48 4.69
C HIS A 507 -3.35 7.32 5.20
N ALA A 508 -4.41 7.42 4.40
CA ALA A 508 -5.61 8.15 4.80
C ALA A 508 -6.26 7.53 6.05
N ALA A 509 -6.55 6.23 6.01
CA ALA A 509 -7.14 5.51 7.12
C ALA A 509 -6.26 5.53 8.38
N TYR A 510 -4.94 5.39 8.21
CA TYR A 510 -4.03 5.38 9.35
C TYR A 510 -3.92 6.75 10.00
N ARG A 511 -3.85 7.83 9.21
CA ARG A 511 -3.79 9.19 9.74
C ARG A 511 -5.06 9.55 10.53
N ILE A 512 -6.23 9.10 10.09
CA ILE A 512 -7.52 9.49 10.69
C ILE A 512 -7.92 8.55 11.84
N LYS A 513 -7.70 7.23 11.70
CA LYS A 513 -8.18 6.21 12.66
C LYS A 513 -7.07 5.29 13.21
N GLY A 514 -5.80 5.51 12.86
CA GLY A 514 -4.69 4.68 13.33
C GLY A 514 -4.68 3.25 12.77
N LYS A 515 -5.45 2.96 11.71
CA LYS A 515 -5.52 1.63 11.08
C LYS A 515 -4.97 1.61 9.67
N ALA A 516 -4.11 0.64 9.38
CA ALA A 516 -3.48 0.45 8.08
C ALA A 516 -4.39 -0.33 7.12
N VAL A 517 -5.58 0.21 6.86
CA VAL A 517 -6.59 -0.37 5.94
C VAL A 517 -6.00 -0.52 4.54
N THR A 518 -6.44 -1.54 3.80
CA THR A 518 -6.05 -1.75 2.40
C THR A 518 -7.30 -1.92 1.55
N ALA A 519 -7.27 -1.54 0.27
CA ALA A 519 -8.43 -1.63 -0.63
C ALA A 519 -9.15 -2.98 -0.61
N HIS A 520 -8.41 -4.10 -0.56
CA HIS A 520 -9.01 -5.43 -0.49
C HIS A 520 -9.86 -5.64 0.77
N LEU A 521 -9.45 -5.06 1.90
CA LEU A 521 -10.11 -5.22 3.19
C LEU A 521 -11.45 -4.49 3.25
N LEU A 522 -11.66 -3.46 2.43
CA LEU A 522 -12.93 -2.73 2.37
C LEU A 522 -14.08 -3.65 1.94
N ARG A 523 -13.80 -4.62 1.07
CA ARG A 523 -14.76 -5.65 0.65
C ARG A 523 -15.16 -6.55 1.82
N ASP A 524 -14.16 -7.00 2.58
CA ASP A 524 -14.36 -7.82 3.79
C ASP A 524 -15.18 -7.05 4.84
N MET A 525 -14.83 -5.78 5.08
CA MET A 525 -15.49 -4.91 6.06
C MET A 525 -16.95 -4.65 5.70
N PHE A 526 -17.21 -4.30 4.44
CA PHE A 526 -18.56 -4.03 3.94
C PHE A 526 -19.48 -5.25 4.04
N VAL A 527 -19.04 -6.41 3.51
CA VAL A 527 -19.84 -7.64 3.55
C VAL A 527 -20.11 -8.07 4.99
N SER A 528 -19.09 -7.99 5.86
CA SER A 528 -19.25 -8.36 7.27
C SER A 528 -20.26 -7.44 7.96
N HIS A 529 -20.25 -6.14 7.67
CA HIS A 529 -21.19 -5.18 8.22
C HIS A 529 -22.63 -5.42 7.75
N LEU A 530 -22.87 -5.63 6.45
CA LEU A 530 -24.21 -5.97 5.96
C LEU A 530 -24.75 -7.26 6.60
N MET A 531 -23.89 -8.27 6.73
CA MET A 531 -24.25 -9.52 7.39
C MET A 531 -24.53 -9.36 8.89
N GLU A 532 -23.93 -8.36 9.56
CA GLU A 532 -24.24 -8.01 10.95
C GLU A 532 -25.58 -7.27 11.06
N LEU A 533 -25.95 -6.47 10.07
CA LEU A 533 -27.23 -5.76 10.00
C LEU A 533 -28.42 -6.66 9.62
N GLY A 534 -28.17 -7.90 9.18
CA GLY A 534 -29.22 -8.87 8.91
C GLY A 534 -30.00 -8.64 7.60
N TYR A 535 -29.35 -8.05 6.59
CA TYR A 535 -29.94 -7.93 5.24
C TYR A 535 -30.35 -9.29 4.66
N SER A 536 -31.40 -9.28 3.83
CA SER A 536 -31.97 -10.49 3.25
C SER A 536 -31.01 -11.18 2.27
N ASP A 537 -31.22 -12.48 2.03
CA ASP A 537 -30.44 -13.23 1.05
C ASP A 537 -30.55 -12.64 -0.36
N ALA A 538 -31.71 -12.09 -0.74
CA ALA A 538 -31.91 -11.43 -2.03
C ALA A 538 -31.02 -10.18 -2.18
N GLU A 539 -30.96 -9.35 -1.15
CA GLU A 539 -30.09 -8.16 -1.12
C GLU A 539 -28.61 -8.57 -1.12
N MET A 540 -28.24 -9.55 -0.30
CA MET A 540 -26.86 -10.04 -0.26
C MET A 540 -26.43 -10.70 -1.57
N ASN A 541 -27.34 -11.34 -2.31
CA ASN A 541 -27.07 -11.87 -3.65
C ASN A 541 -26.87 -10.75 -4.68
N SER A 542 -27.68 -9.70 -4.60
CA SER A 542 -27.51 -8.49 -5.45
C SER A 542 -26.14 -7.83 -5.21
N VAL A 543 -25.74 -7.70 -3.94
CA VAL A 543 -24.41 -7.20 -3.56
C VAL A 543 -23.30 -8.09 -4.12
N ALA A 544 -23.43 -9.41 -4.04
CA ALA A 544 -22.45 -10.35 -4.56
C ALA A 544 -22.27 -10.18 -6.08
N ASN A 545 -23.37 -10.04 -6.82
CA ASN A 545 -23.37 -9.79 -8.25
C ASN A 545 -22.69 -8.45 -8.60
N ALA A 546 -23.04 -7.37 -7.89
CA ALA A 546 -22.42 -6.05 -8.07
C ALA A 546 -20.91 -6.06 -7.75
N MET A 547 -20.47 -6.90 -6.83
CA MET A 547 -19.05 -7.08 -6.47
C MET A 547 -18.31 -8.13 -7.34
N HIS A 548 -19.00 -8.75 -8.30
CA HIS A 548 -18.49 -9.78 -9.22
C HIS A 548 -17.96 -11.05 -8.54
N HIS A 549 -18.79 -11.67 -7.72
CA HIS A 549 -18.53 -12.99 -7.18
C HIS A 549 -19.80 -13.71 -6.77
N SER A 550 -19.67 -15.00 -6.44
CA SER A 550 -20.81 -15.80 -6.04
C SER A 550 -21.19 -15.53 -4.57
N PRO A 551 -22.43 -15.85 -4.16
CA PRO A 551 -22.84 -15.81 -2.76
C PRO A 551 -21.99 -16.71 -1.86
N GLU A 552 -21.54 -17.87 -2.37
CA GLU A 552 -20.63 -18.78 -1.66
C GLU A 552 -19.27 -18.12 -1.43
N THR A 553 -18.77 -17.40 -2.43
CA THR A 553 -17.53 -16.62 -2.31
C THR A 553 -17.69 -15.52 -1.26
N GLN A 554 -18.85 -14.86 -1.24
CA GLN A 554 -19.17 -13.83 -0.25
C GLN A 554 -19.12 -14.37 1.19
N ARG A 555 -19.85 -15.48 1.44
CA ARG A 555 -19.91 -16.14 2.76
C ARG A 555 -18.58 -16.78 3.18
N GLY A 556 -17.86 -17.38 2.23
CA GLY A 556 -16.63 -18.14 2.50
C GLY A 556 -15.38 -17.26 2.62
N ILE A 557 -15.30 -16.15 1.89
CA ILE A 557 -14.10 -15.31 1.82
C ILE A 557 -14.31 -13.96 2.51
N TYR A 558 -15.42 -13.26 2.27
CA TYR A 558 -15.59 -11.86 2.69
C TYR A 558 -16.27 -11.70 4.05
N ASP A 559 -17.18 -12.60 4.44
CA ASP A 559 -17.77 -12.61 5.79
C ASP A 559 -16.72 -12.98 6.87
N LYS A 560 -16.20 -11.96 7.55
CA LYS A 560 -15.20 -12.06 8.63
C LYS A 560 -15.80 -12.03 10.03
N ARG A 561 -17.12 -12.15 10.18
CA ARG A 561 -17.75 -12.26 11.52
C ARG A 561 -17.15 -13.44 12.28
N THR A 562 -17.02 -13.28 13.60
CA THR A 562 -16.56 -14.37 14.47
C THR A 562 -17.62 -15.47 14.54
N LYS A 563 -17.25 -16.65 15.04
CA LYS A 563 -18.20 -17.77 15.17
C LYS A 563 -19.38 -17.38 16.06
N GLU A 564 -19.11 -16.65 17.14
CA GLU A 564 -20.10 -16.14 18.09
C GLU A 564 -21.11 -15.23 17.37
N LYS A 565 -20.60 -14.26 16.58
CA LYS A 565 -21.45 -13.36 15.79
C LYS A 565 -22.29 -14.07 14.72
N LYS A 566 -21.79 -15.17 14.15
CA LYS A 566 -22.54 -15.97 13.16
C LYS A 566 -23.65 -16.80 13.79
N VAL A 567 -23.46 -17.25 15.03
CA VAL A 567 -24.42 -18.10 15.75
C VAL A 567 -25.47 -17.28 16.49
N ALA A 568 -25.14 -16.04 16.89
CA ALA A 568 -26.03 -15.18 17.68
C ALA A 568 -27.47 -15.05 17.14
N PRO A 569 -27.71 -14.80 15.83
CA PRO A 569 -29.08 -14.70 15.31
C PRO A 569 -29.90 -15.99 15.50
N GLY A 570 -29.27 -17.15 15.40
CA GLY A 570 -29.93 -18.44 15.62
C GLY A 570 -30.29 -18.66 17.09
N MET A 571 -29.42 -18.22 18.01
CA MET A 571 -29.69 -18.26 19.45
C MET A 571 -30.81 -17.30 19.83
N ASP A 572 -30.83 -16.09 19.26
CA ASP A 572 -31.89 -15.10 19.47
C ASP A 572 -33.24 -15.60 18.95
N LEU A 573 -33.27 -16.22 17.78
CA LEU A 573 -34.48 -16.83 17.25
C LEU A 573 -35.00 -17.96 18.15
N ALA A 574 -34.12 -18.85 18.62
CA ALA A 574 -34.50 -19.91 19.55
C ALA A 574 -35.09 -19.35 20.85
N ARG A 575 -34.49 -18.28 21.39
CA ARG A 575 -35.00 -17.56 22.58
C ARG A 575 -36.38 -16.94 22.30
N GLN A 576 -36.56 -16.25 21.18
CA GLN A 576 -37.85 -15.65 20.80
C GLN A 576 -38.95 -16.69 20.65
N ILE A 577 -38.66 -17.85 20.04
CA ILE A 577 -39.62 -18.95 19.90
C ILE A 577 -40.02 -19.47 21.29
N ALA A 578 -39.06 -19.66 22.20
CA ALA A 578 -39.32 -20.12 23.55
C ALA A 578 -40.17 -19.10 24.34
N GLU A 579 -39.84 -17.81 24.29
CA GLU A 579 -40.60 -16.74 24.94
C GLU A 579 -42.05 -16.67 24.43
N ASN A 580 -42.26 -16.78 23.11
CA ASN A 580 -43.59 -16.78 22.51
C ASN A 580 -44.41 -18.01 22.89
N ALA A 581 -43.78 -19.18 22.99
CA ALA A 581 -44.45 -20.41 23.44
C ALA A 581 -44.89 -20.34 24.90
N ILE A 582 -44.09 -19.71 25.76
CA ILE A 582 -44.43 -19.47 27.18
C ILE A 582 -45.61 -18.50 27.27
N LYS A 583 -45.56 -17.35 26.56
CA LYS A 583 -46.65 -16.36 26.55
C LYS A 583 -47.98 -16.94 26.08
N ARG A 584 -47.97 -17.75 25.01
CA ARG A 584 -49.18 -18.43 24.54
C ARG A 584 -49.76 -19.43 25.54
N LYS A 585 -48.94 -20.02 26.43
CA LYS A 585 -49.44 -20.92 27.47
C LYS A 585 -50.12 -20.15 28.59
N THR A 586 -49.60 -18.99 28.97
CA THR A 586 -50.23 -18.12 29.97
C THR A 586 -51.58 -17.57 29.48
N ASP A 587 -51.68 -17.21 28.19
CA ASP A 587 -52.93 -16.69 27.59
C ASP A 587 -54.02 -17.76 27.38
N ILE A 588 -53.72 -19.06 27.55
CA ILE A 588 -54.68 -20.18 27.46
C ILE A 588 -55.16 -20.61 28.86
N THR A 589 -54.45 -20.20 29.91
CA THR A 589 -54.78 -20.52 31.32
C THR A 589 -55.51 -19.39 32.04
N ASP A 590 -55.66 -18.24 31.41
CA ASP A 590 -56.62 -17.18 31.75
C ASP A 590 -57.86 -17.30 30.84
#